data_AF-A0A8J6NJK6-F1
#
_entry.id   AF-A0A8J6NJK6-F1
#
_cell.length_a   1.000
_cell.length_b   1.000
_cell.length_c   1.000
_cell.angle_alpha   90.00
_cell.angle_beta   90.00
_cell.angle_gamma   90.00
#
_symmetry.space_group_name_H-M   'P 1'
#
loop_
_entity.id
_entity.type
_entity.pdbx_description
1 polymer ?
#
loop_
_entity_poly.entity_id
_entity_poly.type
_entity_poly.pdbx_seq_one_letter_code
_entity_poly.pdbx_strand_id
1 'polypeptide(L)' 'MFSKPINLLVGTRDTEFFEAGAYRFVNDAETLAKGVIEVLYLLRNSLFHGEIVPNNDAQHIYAAAYHILHELVQAL' A
#
# COMPACT_ATOMS: atom_id res chain seq x y z
N MET A 1 2.55 -16.44 -11.03
CA MET A 1 3.95 -16.27 -10.58
C MET A 1 3.92 -15.19 -9.52
N PHE A 2 4.06 -15.54 -8.24
CA PHE A 2 4.08 -14.54 -7.17
C PHE A 2 5.39 -13.77 -7.29
N SER A 3 5.30 -12.47 -7.56
CA SER A 3 6.47 -11.58 -7.60
C SER A 3 7.12 -11.56 -6.22
N LYS A 4 8.44 -11.31 -6.17
CA LYS A 4 9.14 -11.11 -4.90
C LYS A 4 8.50 -9.91 -4.18
N PRO A 5 8.22 -9.99 -2.87
CA PRO A 5 7.64 -8.88 -2.13
C PRO A 5 8.52 -7.64 -2.26
N ILE A 6 7.91 -6.53 -2.68
CA ILE A 6 8.59 -5.24 -2.85
C ILE A 6 8.77 -4.62 -1.47
N ASN A 7 10.01 -4.28 -1.11
CA ASN A 7 10.27 -3.52 0.09
C ASN A 7 10.15 -2.02 -0.22
N LEU A 8 9.18 -1.36 0.41
CA LEU A 8 8.95 0.07 0.27
C LEU A 8 9.76 0.91 1.27
N LEU A 9 10.36 0.28 2.28
CA LEU A 9 11.07 0.95 3.36
C LEU A 9 12.58 0.93 3.13
N VAL A 10 13.22 2.02 3.54
CA VAL A 10 14.68 2.16 3.40
C VAL A 10 15.42 1.31 4.44
N GLY A 11 16.22 0.34 3.98
CA GLY A 11 17.12 -0.47 4.79
C GLY A 11 18.51 0.17 4.93
N THR A 12 18.66 1.08 5.89
CA THR A 12 19.92 1.70 6.36
C THR A 12 20.92 2.31 5.33
N ARG A 13 20.94 3.66 5.40
CA ARG A 13 21.99 4.67 5.10
C ARG A 13 22.37 4.92 3.63
N ASP A 14 22.12 6.17 3.23
CA ASP A 14 22.57 6.91 2.05
C ASP A 14 21.82 6.71 0.72
N THR A 15 20.50 6.48 0.79
CA THR A 15 19.59 6.71 -0.35
C THR A 15 18.62 7.83 -0.04
N GLU A 16 18.36 8.71 -1.02
CA GLU A 16 17.29 9.71 -0.92
C GLU A 16 15.98 9.00 -0.56
N PHE A 17 15.25 9.56 0.39
CA PHE A 17 14.04 8.96 0.93
C PHE A 17 12.91 9.98 1.02
N PHE A 18 11.70 9.47 0.91
CA PHE A 18 10.48 10.23 1.11
C PHE A 18 9.91 9.92 2.51
N GLU A 19 9.62 10.94 3.31
CA GLU A 19 9.03 10.74 4.64
C GLU A 19 7.52 10.89 4.60
N ALA A 20 6.82 9.93 5.21
CA ALA A 20 5.39 10.02 5.48
C ALA A 20 5.10 9.51 6.90
N GLY A 21 4.77 10.46 7.79
CA GLY A 21 4.57 10.18 9.21
C GLY A 21 5.87 9.66 9.86
N ALA A 22 5.79 8.48 10.47
CA ALA A 22 6.93 7.85 11.16
C ALA A 22 7.79 6.95 10.24
N TYR A 23 7.48 6.89 8.94
CA TYR A 23 8.10 5.95 8.01
C TYR A 23 8.93 6.65 6.95
N ARG A 24 10.03 5.99 6.55
CA ARG A 24 10.91 6.42 5.45
C ARG A 24 10.76 5.46 4.28
N PHE A 25 10.22 5.98 3.19
CA PHE A 25 9.96 5.27 1.97
C PHE A 25 11.10 5.47 0.96
N VAL A 26 11.28 4.49 0.08
CA VAL A 26 12.17 4.63 -1.08
C VAL A 26 11.75 5.84 -1.92
N ASN A 27 12.69 6.70 -2.32
CA ASN A 27 12.40 7.82 -3.23
C ASN A 27 12.36 7.34 -4.70
N ASP A 28 11.48 6.40 -4.99
CA ASP A 28 11.25 5.89 -6.34
C ASP A 28 9.74 5.76 -6.59
N ALA A 29 9.21 6.68 -7.39
CA ALA A 29 7.78 6.78 -7.64
C ALA A 29 7.20 5.51 -8.28
N GLU A 30 7.95 4.84 -9.15
CA GLU A 30 7.50 3.61 -9.81
C GLU A 30 7.37 2.46 -8.80
N THR A 31 8.36 2.26 -7.93
CA THR A 31 8.31 1.26 -6.86
C THR A 31 7.20 1.55 -5.87
N LEU A 32 7.00 2.82 -5.50
CA LEU A 32 5.90 3.22 -4.62
C LEU A 32 4.54 2.92 -5.25
N ALA A 33 4.33 3.31 -6.52
CA ALA A 33 3.09 3.03 -7.23
C ALA A 33 2.80 1.52 -7.31
N LYS A 34 3.81 0.71 -7.68
CA LYS A 34 3.69 -0.75 -7.72
C LYS A 34 3.31 -1.33 -6.36
N GLY A 35 3.97 -0.89 -5.29
CA GLY A 35 3.67 -1.35 -3.94
C GLY A 35 2.27 -0.97 -3.45
N VAL A 36 1.83 0.26 -3.72
CA VAL A 36 0.48 0.71 -3.38
C VAL A 36 -0.57 -0.12 -4.13
N ILE A 37 -0.38 -0.35 -5.43
CA ILE A 37 -1.27 -1.19 -6.24
C ILE A 37 -1.30 -2.63 -5.72
N GLU A 38 -0.14 -3.19 -5.33
CA GLU A 38 -0.04 -4.54 -4.76
C GLU A 38 -0.82 -4.64 -3.44
N VAL A 39 -0.68 -3.67 -2.54
CA VAL A 39 -1.45 -3.62 -1.27
C VAL A 39 -2.95 -3.56 -1.53
N LEU A 40 -3.41 -2.70 -2.45
CA LEU A 40 -4.83 -2.62 -2.81
C LEU A 40 -5.34 -3.91 -3.44
N TYR A 41 -4.54 -4.55 -4.30
CA TYR A 41 -4.87 -5.82 -4.93
C TYR A 41 -5.00 -6.96 -3.92
N LEU A 42 -4.05 -7.09 -3.00
CA LEU A 42 -4.09 -8.10 -1.94
C LEU A 42 -5.29 -7.88 -1.02
N LEU A 43 -5.55 -6.63 -0.61
CA LEU A 43 -6.71 -6.30 0.21
C LEU A 43 -8.03 -6.68 -0.48
N ARG A 44 -8.16 -6.35 -1.78
CA ARG A 44 -9.30 -6.76 -2.60
C ARG A 44 -9.44 -8.28 -2.60
N ASN A 45 -8.36 -9.04 -2.82
CA ASN A 45 -8.46 -10.50 -2.86
C ASN A 45 -8.88 -11.09 -1.51
N SER A 46 -8.29 -10.63 -0.42
CA SER A 46 -8.67 -11.08 0.92
C SER A 46 -10.13 -10.75 1.25
N LEU A 47 -10.65 -9.63 0.75
CA LEU A 47 -12.09 -9.31 0.82
C LEU A 47 -12.95 -10.29 0.02
N PHE A 48 -12.60 -10.53 -1.25
CA PHE A 48 -13.36 -11.42 -2.13
C PHE A 48 -13.37 -12.87 -1.64
N HIS A 49 -12.30 -13.30 -0.98
CA HIS A 49 -12.19 -14.64 -0.39
C HIS A 49 -12.77 -14.74 1.02
N GLY A 50 -13.30 -13.65 1.59
CA GLY A 50 -13.87 -13.64 2.94
C GLY A 50 -12.83 -13.84 4.05
N GLU A 51 -11.55 -13.60 3.76
CA GLU A 51 -10.45 -13.71 4.73
C GLU A 51 -10.48 -12.58 5.76
N ILE A 52 -11.14 -11.46 5.44
CA ILE A 52 -11.32 -10.32 6.33
C ILE A 52 -12.76 -10.30 6.84
N VAL A 53 -12.91 -10.52 8.14
CA VAL A 53 -14.21 -10.44 8.83
C VAL A 53 -14.60 -8.97 9.02
N PRO A 54 -15.82 -8.54 8.66
CA PRO A 54 -16.28 -7.18 8.91
C PRO A 54 -16.35 -6.89 10.40
N ASN A 55 -15.48 -6.03 10.90
CA ASN A 55 -15.46 -5.53 12.27
C ASN A 55 -14.93 -4.08 12.26
N ASN A 56 -14.90 -3.44 13.44
CA ASN A 56 -14.42 -2.06 13.56
C ASN A 56 -12.96 -1.89 13.08
N ASP A 57 -12.10 -2.87 13.34
CA ASP A 57 -10.70 -2.82 12.93
C ASP A 57 -10.57 -2.89 11.39
N ALA A 58 -11.30 -3.79 10.76
CA ALA A 58 -11.37 -3.92 9.31
C ALA A 58 -11.93 -2.66 8.65
N GLN A 59 -12.87 -1.96 9.31
CA GLN A 59 -13.43 -0.70 8.82
C GLN A 59 -12.37 0.40 8.67
N HIS A 60 -11.40 0.49 9.58
CA HIS A 60 -10.29 1.43 9.45
C HIS A 60 -9.37 1.09 8.27
N ILE A 61 -9.12 -0.19 8.03
CA ILE A 61 -8.34 -0.66 6.87
C ILE A 61 -9.06 -0.30 5.56
N TYR A 62 -10.39 -0.48 5.52
CA TYR A 62 -11.19 -0.13 4.34
C TYR A 62 -11.23 1.37 4.07
N ALA A 63 -11.36 2.19 5.12
CA ALA A 63 -11.33 3.64 4.96
C ALA A 63 -10.01 4.10 4.35
N ALA A 64 -8.88 3.59 4.87
CA ALA A 64 -7.56 3.90 4.33
C ALA A 64 -7.41 3.47 2.86
N ALA A 65 -7.82 2.25 2.52
CA ALA A 65 -7.76 1.75 1.15
C ALA A 65 -8.68 2.52 0.19
N TYR A 66 -9.87 2.92 0.65
CA TYR A 66 -10.78 3.77 -0.12
C TYR A 66 -10.14 5.11 -0.44
N HIS A 67 -9.53 5.79 0.54
CA HIS A 67 -8.86 7.07 0.30
C HIS A 67 -7.72 6.94 -0.72
N ILE A 68 -6.88 5.93 -0.59
CA ILE A 68 -5.79 5.67 -1.54
C ILE A 68 -6.34 5.42 -2.96
N LEU A 69 -7.36 4.56 -3.08
CA LEU A 69 -7.96 4.24 -4.37
C LEU A 69 -8.66 5.47 -4.99
N HIS A 70 -9.31 6.30 -4.17
CA HIS A 70 -9.96 7.52 -4.63
C HIS A 70 -8.94 8.50 -5.22
N GLU A 71 -7.83 8.74 -4.53
CA GLU A 71 -6.74 9.60 -5.03
C GLU A 71 -6.14 9.05 -6.34
N LEU A 72 -5.93 7.73 -6.44
CA LEU A 72 -5.46 7.11 -7.69
C LEU A 72 -6.44 7.37 -8.84
N VAL A 73 -7.75 7.27 -8.59
CA VAL A 73 -8.77 7.55 -9.61
C VAL A 73 -8.81 9.02 -10.00
N GLN A 74 -8.57 9.95 -9.07
CA GLN A 74 -8.51 11.39 -9.38
C GLN A 74 -7.25 11.78 -10.17
N ALA A 75 -6.16 11.02 -10.03
CA ALA A 75 -4.89 11.26 -10.71
C ALA A 75 -4.83 10.72 -12.16
N LEU A 76 -5.81 9.92 -12.58
CA LEU A 76 -5.95 9.37 -13.94
C LEU A 76 -6.72 10.32 -14.86
#